data_AF-A0A3D1B1J8-F1
#
_entry.id   AF-A0A3D1B1J8-F1
#
_cell.length_a   1.000
_cell.length_b   1.000
_cell.length_c   1.000
_cell.angle_alpha   90.00
_cell.angle_beta   90.00
_cell.angle_gamma   90.00
#
_symmetry.space_group_name_H-M   'P 1'
#
loop_
_entity.id
_entity.type
_entity.pdbx_description
1 polymer ?
#
loop_
_entity_poly.entity_id
_entity_poly.type
_entity_poly.pdbx_seq_one_letter_code
_entity_poly.pdbx_strand_id
1 'polypeptide(L)'
;MVIVYHGYCIARTPDSIEPINWLTRGRDDGGSLAVLIFFIISGFLVTQSFVNRGGDLAAFMSARVLRIFPALWVAVPFTIIVASFASPVPWGAYLTHPQTLKYWLHNSFLWNLQFYLPGAFAHNPLPRNVNGSLWTLPTEFRMYLMCAGLGLLGLYVTRTVFNSLFVTILMVAAMTRVDKLPLVDSIWAAQWMLAFLFGMFCYINRKEIRLSIPVALLLVGSTWFI
;
A
#
# COMPACT_ATOMS: atom_id res chain seq x y z
N MET A 1 -13.22 8.52 -0.61
CA MET A 1 -13.04 7.35 -1.50
C MET A 1 -12.94 6.06 -0.68
N VAL A 2 -11.91 5.88 0.16
CA VAL A 2 -11.73 4.64 0.96
C VAL A 2 -12.90 4.32 1.90
N ILE A 3 -13.34 5.29 2.71
CA ILE A 3 -14.46 5.10 3.66
C ILE A 3 -15.76 4.79 2.90
N VAL A 4 -16.00 5.49 1.79
CA VAL A 4 -17.19 5.31 0.95
C VAL A 4 -17.20 3.91 0.35
N TYR A 5 -16.09 3.48 -0.28
CA TYR A 5 -15.94 2.15 -0.86
C TYR A 5 -16.17 1.04 0.17
N HIS A 6 -15.54 1.13 1.35
CA HIS A 6 -15.74 0.13 2.40
C HIS A 6 -17.17 0.09 2.93
N GLY A 7 -17.92 1.20 2.86
CA GLY A 7 -19.36 1.22 3.12
C GLY A 7 -20.11 0.24 2.23
N TYR A 8 -19.88 0.28 0.91
CA TYR A 8 -20.49 -0.66 -0.04
C TYR A 8 -20.03 -2.10 0.18
N CYS A 9 -18.73 -2.33 0.42
CA CYS A 9 -18.20 -3.69 0.63
C CYS A 9 -18.68 -4.35 1.92
N ILE A 10 -18.84 -3.58 3.00
CA ILE A 10 -19.15 -4.11 4.33
C ILE A 10 -20.67 -4.16 4.56
N ALA A 11 -21.42 -3.15 4.11
CA ALA A 11 -22.87 -3.11 4.32
C ALA A 11 -23.64 -4.17 3.52
N ARG A 12 -23.04 -4.71 2.44
CA ARG A 12 -23.62 -5.74 1.56
C ARG A 12 -25.08 -5.47 1.19
N THR A 13 -25.42 -4.23 0.83
CA THR A 13 -26.73 -3.91 0.28
C THR A 13 -26.87 -4.60 -1.08
N PRO A 14 -27.84 -5.52 -1.26
CA PRO A 14 -28.14 -6.09 -2.56
C PRO A 14 -28.37 -4.95 -3.57
N ASP A 15 -27.83 -5.10 -4.78
CA ASP A 15 -27.96 -4.14 -5.90
C ASP A 15 -27.25 -2.78 -5.75
N SER A 16 -26.50 -2.55 -4.66
CA SER A 16 -25.71 -1.32 -4.51
C SER A 16 -24.41 -1.38 -5.32
N ILE A 17 -24.28 -0.52 -6.32
CA ILE A 17 -23.05 -0.35 -7.12
C ILE A 17 -22.27 0.84 -6.58
N GLU A 18 -20.99 0.66 -6.29
CA GLU A 18 -20.11 1.74 -5.88
C GLU A 18 -19.94 2.76 -7.03
N PRO A 19 -20.00 4.09 -6.77
CA PRO A 19 -20.04 5.08 -7.85
C PRO A 19 -18.89 5.02 -8.85
N ILE A 20 -17.66 4.73 -8.40
CA ILE A 20 -16.48 4.64 -9.27
C ILE A 20 -16.51 3.34 -10.06
N ASN A 21 -16.96 2.24 -9.44
CA ASN A 21 -17.23 1.00 -10.15
C ASN A 21 -18.26 1.18 -11.27
N TRP A 22 -19.35 1.92 -11.01
CA TRP A 22 -20.32 2.29 -12.05
C TRP A 22 -19.69 3.15 -13.15
N LEU A 23 -18.94 4.18 -12.77
CA LEU A 23 -18.30 5.12 -13.70
C LEU A 23 -17.29 4.44 -14.63
N THR A 24 -16.54 3.47 -14.11
CA THR A 24 -15.50 2.73 -14.85
C THR A 24 -16.02 1.46 -15.52
N ARG A 25 -17.34 1.21 -15.48
CA ARG A 25 -17.98 -0.01 -16.01
C ARG A 25 -17.41 -1.31 -15.41
N GLY A 26 -17.12 -1.31 -14.12
CA GLY A 26 -16.60 -2.46 -13.39
C GLY A 26 -15.11 -2.73 -13.58
N ARG A 27 -14.36 -1.82 -14.22
CA ARG A 27 -12.92 -1.99 -14.47
C ARG A 27 -12.06 -1.66 -13.26
N ASP A 28 -12.51 -0.72 -12.45
CA ASP A 28 -11.83 -0.30 -11.23
C ASP A 28 -12.85 0.01 -10.13
N ASP A 29 -12.38 0.25 -8.93
CA ASP A 29 -13.21 0.63 -7.79
C ASP A 29 -12.58 1.77 -7.00
N GLY A 30 -13.40 2.45 -6.19
CA GLY A 30 -12.94 3.60 -5.41
C GLY A 30 -11.85 3.29 -4.38
N GLY A 31 -11.74 2.05 -3.91
CA GLY A 31 -10.68 1.60 -3.01
C GLY A 31 -9.36 1.44 -3.74
N SER A 32 -9.36 0.70 -4.84
CA SER A 32 -8.21 0.45 -5.71
C SER A 32 -7.59 1.75 -6.23
N LEU A 33 -8.43 2.67 -6.75
CA LEU A 33 -7.98 3.99 -7.21
C LEU A 33 -7.39 4.84 -6.08
N ALA A 34 -7.98 4.80 -4.89
CA ALA A 34 -7.46 5.55 -3.75
C ALA A 34 -6.07 5.05 -3.31
N VAL A 35 -5.85 3.73 -3.35
CA VAL A 35 -4.54 3.12 -3.04
C VAL A 35 -3.49 3.48 -4.11
N LEU A 36 -3.87 3.48 -5.39
CA LEU A 36 -2.98 3.90 -6.47
C LEU A 36 -2.52 5.35 -6.29
N ILE A 37 -3.47 6.26 -6.04
CA ILE A 37 -3.15 7.69 -5.79
C ILE A 37 -2.25 7.82 -4.56
N PHE A 38 -2.55 7.10 -3.47
CA PHE A 38 -1.74 7.10 -2.25
C PHE A 38 -0.28 6.69 -2.55
N PHE A 39 -0.06 5.63 -3.33
CA PHE A 39 1.30 5.19 -3.65
C PHE A 39 2.02 6.12 -4.62
N ILE A 40 1.33 6.74 -5.59
CA ILE A 40 1.93 7.77 -6.48
C ILE A 40 2.41 8.96 -5.66
N ILE A 41 1.55 9.51 -4.80
CA ILE A 41 1.91 10.64 -3.94
C ILE A 41 3.04 10.26 -2.98
N SER A 42 2.98 9.06 -2.42
CA SER A 42 4.04 8.53 -1.54
C SER A 42 5.38 8.44 -2.28
N GLY A 43 5.40 7.92 -3.51
CA GLY A 43 6.60 7.87 -4.35
C GLY A 43 7.25 9.23 -4.53
N PHE A 44 6.43 10.25 -4.81
CA PHE A 44 6.91 11.63 -4.96
C PHE A 44 7.52 12.17 -3.65
N LEU A 45 6.75 12.12 -2.55
CA LEU A 45 7.13 12.72 -1.27
C LEU A 45 8.29 11.97 -0.59
N VAL A 46 8.34 10.65 -0.72
CA VAL A 46 9.42 9.82 -0.15
C VAL A 46 10.72 10.09 -0.89
N THR A 47 10.68 10.18 -2.23
CA THR A 47 11.87 10.56 -3.02
C THR A 47 12.35 11.95 -2.64
N GLN A 48 11.44 12.92 -2.53
CA GLN A 48 11.76 14.27 -2.05
C GLN A 48 12.42 14.24 -0.67
N SER A 49 11.86 13.44 0.24
CA SER A 49 12.36 13.30 1.60
C SER A 49 13.77 12.69 1.66
N PHE A 50 14.10 11.75 0.78
CA PHE A 50 15.43 11.17 0.68
C PHE A 50 16.44 12.19 0.13
N VAL A 51 16.11 12.85 -0.99
CA VAL A 51 16.96 13.85 -1.64
C VAL A 51 17.23 15.04 -0.72
N ASN A 52 16.20 15.53 -0.01
CA ASN A 52 16.35 16.66 0.92
C ASN A 52 17.23 16.33 2.15
N ARG A 53 17.45 15.05 2.46
CA ARG A 53 18.37 14.61 3.54
C ARG A 53 19.80 14.40 3.03
N GLY A 54 20.11 14.84 1.80
CA GLY A 54 21.44 14.67 1.22
C GLY A 54 21.84 13.21 0.98
N GLY A 55 20.87 12.29 0.93
CA GLY A 55 21.15 10.86 0.81
C GLY A 55 21.60 10.18 2.11
N ASP A 56 21.47 10.84 3.27
CA ASP A 56 21.72 10.19 4.57
C ASP A 56 20.69 9.07 4.81
N LEU A 57 21.16 7.84 4.63
CA LEU A 57 20.38 6.63 4.79
C LEU A 57 19.87 6.46 6.24
N ALA A 58 20.71 6.76 7.23
CA ALA A 58 20.35 6.57 8.63
C ALA A 58 19.26 7.56 9.05
N ALA A 59 19.41 8.83 8.68
CA ALA A 59 18.38 9.85 8.91
C ALA A 59 17.08 9.57 8.14
N PHE A 60 17.17 9.03 6.92
CA PHE A 60 16.00 8.64 6.15
C PHE A 60 15.26 7.45 6.77
N MET A 61 15.98 6.36 7.06
CA MET A 61 15.37 5.12 7.59
C MET A 61 14.84 5.31 9.00
N SER A 62 15.57 6.00 9.88
CA SER A 62 15.10 6.30 11.24
C SER A 62 13.77 7.07 11.24
N ALA A 63 13.63 8.09 10.38
CA ALA A 63 12.39 8.84 10.25
C ALA A 63 11.20 7.98 9.78
N ARG A 64 11.45 6.90 9.02
CA ARG A 64 10.40 5.99 8.55
C ARG A 64 10.08 4.90 9.56
N VAL A 65 11.08 4.40 10.27
CA VAL A 65 10.88 3.47 11.39
C VAL A 65 10.06 4.15 12.48
N LEU A 66 10.41 5.37 12.88
CA LEU A 66 9.67 6.15 13.88
C LEU A 66 8.26 6.55 13.43
N ARG A 67 8.01 6.59 12.12
CA ARG A 67 6.67 6.85 11.58
C ARG A 67 5.73 5.64 11.73
N ILE A 68 6.24 4.43 11.53
CA ILE A 68 5.39 3.21 11.45
C ILE A 68 5.38 2.46 12.79
N PHE A 69 6.55 2.10 13.31
CA PHE A 69 6.66 1.11 14.38
C PHE A 69 6.05 1.57 15.72
N PRO A 70 6.22 2.83 16.19
CA PRO A 70 5.60 3.25 17.44
C PRO A 70 4.07 3.13 17.43
N ALA A 71 3.44 3.58 16.34
CA ALA A 71 1.99 3.46 16.18
C ALA A 71 1.55 1.99 16.05
N LEU A 72 2.32 1.18 15.32
CA LEU A 72 2.05 -0.24 15.13
C LEU A 72 2.15 -1.04 16.45
N TRP A 73 3.15 -0.75 17.29
CA TRP A 73 3.33 -1.38 18.60
C TRP A 73 2.26 -1.02 19.60
N VAL A 74 1.52 0.08 19.38
CA VAL A 74 0.31 0.40 20.15
C VAL A 74 -0.92 -0.25 19.50
N ALA A 75 -1.06 -0.15 18.18
CA ALA A 75 -2.23 -0.62 17.45
C ALA A 75 -2.42 -2.15 17.49
N VAL A 76 -1.34 -2.92 17.42
CA VAL A 76 -1.41 -4.39 17.43
C VAL A 76 -1.91 -4.94 18.78
N PRO A 77 -1.32 -4.58 19.94
CA PRO A 77 -1.86 -4.97 21.24
C PRO A 77 -3.28 -4.43 21.47
N PHE A 78 -3.55 -3.19 21.07
CA PHE A 78 -4.88 -2.62 21.16
C PHE A 78 -5.92 -3.45 20.38
N THR A 79 -5.57 -3.88 19.16
CA THR A 79 -6.42 -4.76 18.35
C THR A 79 -6.67 -6.09 19.05
N ILE A 80 -5.63 -6.70 19.64
CA ILE A 80 -5.75 -7.98 20.38
C ILE A 80 -6.74 -7.84 21.55
N ILE A 81 -6.63 -6.75 22.32
CA ILE A 81 -7.49 -6.45 23.46
C ILE A 81 -8.94 -6.20 23.02
N VAL A 82 -9.16 -5.41 21.97
CA VAL A 82 -10.53 -5.15 21.49
C VAL A 82 -11.16 -6.44 20.95
N ALA A 83 -10.40 -7.25 20.22
CA ALA A 83 -10.88 -8.49 19.64
C ALA A 83 -11.18 -9.59 20.66
N SER A 84 -10.54 -9.57 21.84
CA SER A 84 -10.83 -10.55 22.90
C SER A 84 -12.25 -10.41 23.44
N PHE A 85 -12.80 -9.19 23.51
CA PHE A 85 -14.19 -8.95 23.93
C PHE A 85 -15.23 -9.50 22.92
N ALA A 86 -14.83 -9.68 21.67
CA ALA A 86 -15.67 -10.25 20.61
C ALA A 86 -15.41 -11.74 20.37
N SER A 87 -14.59 -12.39 21.20
CA SER A 87 -14.24 -13.81 21.10
C SER A 87 -14.96 -14.62 22.19
N PRO A 88 -15.44 -15.84 21.87
CA PRO A 88 -15.96 -16.76 22.88
C PRO A 88 -14.85 -17.42 23.72
N VAL A 89 -13.58 -17.22 23.37
CA VAL A 89 -12.44 -17.85 24.07
C VAL A 89 -12.14 -17.11 25.38
N PRO A 90 -11.99 -17.82 26.53
CA PRO A 90 -11.61 -17.18 27.78
C PRO A 90 -10.29 -16.41 27.68
N TRP A 91 -10.21 -15.25 28.33
CA TRP A 91 -9.11 -14.29 28.22
C TRP A 91 -7.71 -14.90 28.37
N GLY A 92 -7.49 -15.70 29.42
CA GLY A 92 -6.18 -16.33 29.65
C GLY A 92 -5.76 -17.23 28.49
N ALA A 93 -6.68 -18.09 28.02
CA ALA A 93 -6.44 -18.99 26.89
C ALA A 93 -6.30 -18.22 25.56
N TYR A 94 -7.01 -17.09 25.40
CA TYR A 94 -6.94 -16.24 24.22
C TYR A 94 -5.58 -15.57 24.07
N LEU A 95 -5.03 -15.00 25.15
CA LEU A 95 -3.74 -14.29 25.12
C LEU A 95 -2.56 -15.24 24.90
N THR A 96 -2.61 -16.46 25.45
CA THR A 96 -1.57 -17.47 25.26
C THR A 96 -1.79 -18.32 24.00
N HIS A 97 -2.88 -18.09 23.26
CA HIS A 97 -3.17 -18.89 22.07
C HIS A 97 -2.09 -18.70 21.00
N PRO A 98 -1.60 -19.77 20.35
CA PRO A 98 -0.54 -19.67 19.33
C PRO A 98 -0.85 -18.67 18.22
N GLN A 99 -2.11 -18.59 17.80
CA GLN A 99 -2.58 -17.62 16.80
C GLN A 99 -2.46 -16.16 17.28
N THR A 100 -2.76 -15.88 18.55
CA THR A 100 -2.63 -14.53 19.12
C THR A 100 -1.17 -14.13 19.24
N LEU A 101 -0.31 -15.04 19.70
CA LEU A 101 1.13 -14.81 19.76
C LEU A 101 1.73 -14.60 18.37
N LYS A 102 1.32 -15.42 17.39
CA LYS A 102 1.70 -15.25 16.00
C LYS A 102 1.23 -13.90 15.46
N TYR A 103 -0.02 -13.52 15.71
CA TYR A 103 -0.57 -12.22 15.30
C TYR A 103 0.25 -11.07 15.86
N TRP A 104 0.56 -11.11 17.17
CA TRP A 104 1.37 -10.09 17.82
C TRP A 104 2.76 -9.99 17.18
N LEU A 105 3.54 -11.09 17.16
CA LEU A 105 4.90 -11.09 16.65
C LEU A 105 4.96 -10.70 15.18
N HIS A 106 4.16 -11.34 14.32
CA HIS A 106 4.20 -11.13 12.88
C HIS A 106 3.79 -9.70 12.51
N ASN A 107 2.71 -9.19 13.10
CA ASN A 107 2.23 -7.86 12.76
C ASN A 107 3.11 -6.76 13.35
N SER A 108 3.68 -6.95 14.56
CA SER A 108 4.59 -5.96 15.17
C SER A 108 5.91 -5.76 14.41
N PHE A 109 6.29 -6.73 13.56
CA PHE A 109 7.48 -6.65 12.70
C PHE A 109 7.16 -6.55 11.20
N LEU A 110 5.89 -6.34 10.83
CA LEU A 110 5.43 -6.31 9.43
C LEU A 110 5.84 -7.55 8.61
N TRP A 111 5.95 -8.70 9.28
CA TRP A 111 6.42 -9.94 8.71
C TRP A 111 5.28 -10.94 8.61
N ASN A 112 4.93 -11.38 7.40
CA ASN A 112 3.87 -12.37 7.15
C ASN A 112 2.59 -12.06 7.96
N LEU A 113 1.93 -10.95 7.60
CA LEU A 113 0.80 -10.40 8.33
C LEU A 113 -0.28 -11.44 8.66
N GLN A 114 -0.81 -11.37 9.87
CA GLN A 114 -1.93 -12.18 10.32
C GLN A 114 -3.15 -11.27 10.48
N PHE A 115 -4.30 -11.71 9.97
CA PHE A 115 -5.55 -10.93 10.01
C PHE A 115 -6.59 -11.50 10.97
N TYR A 116 -6.31 -12.66 11.57
CA TYR A 116 -7.27 -13.45 12.32
C TYR A 116 -6.81 -13.65 13.76
N LEU A 117 -7.74 -13.54 14.69
CA LEU A 117 -7.56 -13.92 16.10
C LEU A 117 -8.54 -15.03 16.50
N PRO A 118 -8.27 -15.81 17.56
CA PRO A 118 -9.08 -16.95 17.94
C PRO A 118 -10.54 -16.55 18.20
N GLY A 119 -11.47 -17.05 17.40
CA GLY A 119 -12.91 -16.88 17.60
C GLY A 119 -13.47 -15.46 17.45
N ALA A 120 -12.63 -14.43 17.25
CA ALA A 120 -13.06 -13.05 17.13
C ALA A 120 -13.80 -12.78 15.81
N PHE A 121 -14.91 -12.05 15.87
CA PHE A 121 -15.64 -11.53 14.70
C PHE A 121 -16.06 -12.62 13.67
N ALA A 122 -16.40 -13.82 14.14
CA ALA A 122 -16.77 -14.94 13.28
C ALA A 122 -18.01 -14.67 12.40
N HIS A 123 -18.93 -13.83 12.88
CA HIS A 123 -20.21 -13.53 12.22
C HIS A 123 -20.24 -12.17 11.50
N ASN A 124 -19.10 -11.48 11.37
CA ASN A 124 -19.03 -10.23 10.61
C ASN A 124 -19.22 -10.47 9.09
N PRO A 125 -19.69 -9.46 8.33
CA PRO A 125 -19.78 -9.54 6.86
C PRO A 125 -18.45 -9.91 6.18
N LEU A 126 -17.33 -9.51 6.77
CA LEU A 126 -15.99 -10.02 6.46
C LEU A 126 -15.54 -10.90 7.61
N PRO A 127 -15.81 -12.22 7.56
CA PRO A 127 -15.69 -13.08 8.73
C PRO A 127 -14.24 -13.19 9.18
N ARG A 128 -14.04 -13.15 10.50
CA ARG A 128 -12.76 -13.32 11.22
C ARG A 128 -11.73 -12.22 11.00
N ASN A 129 -11.89 -11.33 10.02
CA ASN A 129 -10.92 -10.26 9.78
C ASN A 129 -11.00 -9.21 10.90
N VAL A 130 -9.94 -9.11 11.68
CA VAL A 130 -9.89 -8.26 12.87
C VAL A 130 -9.40 -6.85 12.53
N ASN A 131 -8.38 -6.76 11.68
CA ASN A 131 -7.77 -5.49 11.31
C ASN A 131 -7.23 -5.59 9.90
N GLY A 132 -8.12 -5.34 8.94
CA GLY A 132 -7.78 -5.34 7.53
C GLY A 132 -6.73 -4.28 7.19
N SER A 133 -6.82 -3.10 7.81
CA SER A 133 -6.02 -1.91 7.47
C SER A 133 -4.50 -2.09 7.56
N LEU A 134 -4.00 -3.14 8.24
CA LEU A 134 -2.56 -3.43 8.33
C LEU A 134 -1.93 -3.81 6.98
N TRP A 135 -2.73 -4.23 6.00
CA TRP A 135 -2.24 -4.85 4.76
C TRP A 135 -1.30 -3.97 3.94
N THR A 136 -1.43 -2.64 3.97
CA THR A 136 -0.61 -1.72 3.18
C THR A 136 0.78 -1.50 3.78
N LEU A 137 0.96 -1.68 5.09
CA LEU A 137 2.17 -1.28 5.80
C LEU A 137 3.44 -2.03 5.35
N PRO A 138 3.43 -3.36 5.15
CA PRO A 138 4.62 -4.06 4.65
C PRO A 138 5.01 -3.57 3.25
N THR A 139 4.03 -3.32 2.38
CA THR A 139 4.25 -2.79 1.03
C THR A 139 4.87 -1.39 1.09
N GLU A 140 4.32 -0.50 1.93
CA GLU A 140 4.85 0.84 2.15
C GLU A 140 6.31 0.79 2.65
N PHE A 141 6.61 -0.09 3.63
CA PHE A 141 7.96 -0.24 4.16
C PHE A 141 8.94 -0.78 3.11
N ARG A 142 8.53 -1.75 2.28
CA ARG A 142 9.34 -2.25 1.15
C ARG A 142 9.64 -1.15 0.12
N MET A 143 8.70 -0.25 -0.15
CA MET A 143 8.94 0.89 -1.04
C MET A 143 9.95 1.88 -0.45
N TYR A 144 9.97 2.04 0.87
CA TYR A 144 11.01 2.83 1.54
C TYR A 144 12.39 2.20 1.36
N LEU A 145 12.49 0.88 1.52
CA LEU A 145 13.73 0.14 1.26
C LEU A 145 14.17 0.24 -0.20
N MET A 146 13.22 0.14 -1.14
CA MET A 146 13.50 0.34 -2.57
C MET A 146 14.02 1.76 -2.84
N CYS A 147 13.36 2.79 -2.30
CA CYS A 147 13.81 4.18 -2.43
C CYS A 147 15.21 4.39 -1.82
N ALA A 148 15.49 3.80 -0.66
CA ALA A 148 16.80 3.84 -0.05
C ALA A 148 17.86 3.14 -0.93
N GLY A 149 17.57 1.93 -1.41
CA GLY A 149 18.46 1.14 -2.26
C GLY A 149 18.80 1.85 -3.58
N LEU A 150 17.80 2.40 -4.27
CA LEU A 150 18.02 3.20 -5.49
C LEU A 150 18.89 4.43 -5.21
N GLY A 151 18.73 5.04 -4.02
CA GLY A 151 19.56 6.16 -3.59
C GLY A 151 21.01 5.80 -3.33
N LEU A 152 21.26 4.68 -2.66
CA LEU A 152 22.61 4.17 -2.40
C LEU A 152 23.35 3.81 -3.68
N LEU A 153 22.65 3.28 -4.67
CA LEU A 153 23.20 2.97 -5.99
C LEU A 153 23.46 4.22 -6.85
N GLY A 154 23.15 5.42 -6.35
CA GLY A 154 23.33 6.66 -7.11
C GLY A 154 22.38 6.76 -8.32
N LEU A 155 21.29 5.99 -8.34
CA LEU A 155 20.35 6.00 -9.47
C LEU A 155 19.52 7.29 -9.54
N TYR A 156 19.65 8.17 -8.53
CA TYR A 156 19.10 9.53 -8.51
C TYR A 156 20.05 10.60 -9.07
N VAL A 157 21.30 10.25 -9.38
CA VAL A 157 22.35 11.24 -9.71
C VAL A 157 22.04 11.98 -11.00
N THR A 158 21.47 11.30 -12.01
CA THR A 158 21.02 11.95 -13.24
C THR A 158 19.61 11.55 -13.59
N ARG A 159 18.84 12.51 -14.13
CA ARG A 159 17.49 12.27 -14.65
C ARG A 159 17.48 11.15 -15.70
N THR A 160 18.50 11.13 -16.56
CA THR A 160 18.61 10.14 -17.65
C THR A 160 18.72 8.72 -17.12
N VAL A 161 19.55 8.47 -16.09
CA VAL A 161 19.72 7.14 -15.47
C VAL A 161 18.42 6.68 -14.82
N PHE A 162 17.75 7.54 -14.07
CA PHE A 162 16.48 7.15 -13.47
C PHE A 162 15.39 6.89 -14.52
N ASN A 163 15.29 7.77 -15.53
CA ASN A 163 14.28 7.64 -16.58
C ASN A 163 14.51 6.39 -17.44
N SER A 164 15.76 6.05 -17.75
CA SER A 164 16.07 4.81 -18.48
C SER A 164 15.69 3.60 -17.66
N LEU A 165 16.05 3.56 -16.36
CA LEU A 165 15.65 2.49 -15.45
C LEU A 165 14.12 2.36 -15.36
N PHE A 166 13.41 3.47 -15.20
CA PHE A 166 11.95 3.50 -15.13
C PHE A 166 11.31 2.91 -16.39
N VAL A 167 11.78 3.33 -17.58
CA VAL A 167 11.30 2.79 -18.86
C VAL A 167 11.64 1.30 -18.99
N THR A 168 12.85 0.88 -18.60
CA THR A 168 13.23 -0.53 -18.60
C THR A 168 12.32 -1.37 -17.71
N ILE A 169 12.01 -0.91 -16.49
CA ILE A 169 11.11 -1.61 -15.58
C ILE A 169 9.70 -1.71 -16.18
N LEU A 170 9.19 -0.64 -16.80
CA LEU A 170 7.89 -0.66 -17.48
C LEU A 170 7.87 -1.65 -18.66
N MET A 171 8.92 -1.66 -19.49
CA MET A 171 9.03 -2.59 -20.61
C MET A 171 9.08 -4.04 -20.12
N VAL A 172 9.87 -4.33 -19.09
CA VAL A 172 9.92 -5.66 -18.48
C VAL A 172 8.56 -6.04 -17.90
N ALA A 173 7.89 -5.14 -17.18
CA ALA A 173 6.56 -5.40 -16.63
C ALA A 173 5.49 -5.62 -17.72
N ALA A 174 5.61 -4.98 -18.88
CA ALA A 174 4.70 -5.17 -20.01
C ALA A 174 4.97 -6.49 -20.77
N MET A 175 6.23 -6.92 -20.85
CA MET A 175 6.64 -8.11 -21.60
C MET A 175 6.66 -9.39 -20.77
N THR A 176 6.66 -9.28 -19.45
CA THR A 176 6.74 -10.43 -18.54
C THR A 176 5.48 -10.57 -17.70
N ARG A 177 5.16 -11.81 -17.33
CA ARG A 177 4.13 -12.09 -16.32
C ARG A 177 4.69 -11.71 -14.95
N VAL A 178 4.35 -10.51 -14.50
CA VAL A 178 4.92 -9.87 -13.30
C VAL A 178 4.70 -10.71 -12.03
N ASP A 179 3.64 -11.52 -12.00
CA ASP A 179 3.32 -12.51 -10.96
C ASP A 179 4.37 -13.63 -10.81
N LYS A 180 5.24 -13.83 -11.79
CA LYS A 180 6.30 -14.86 -11.75
C LYS A 180 7.65 -14.32 -11.28
N LEU A 181 7.77 -13.02 -11.04
CA LEU A 181 9.02 -12.44 -10.57
C LEU A 181 9.23 -12.77 -9.08
N PRO A 182 10.43 -13.22 -8.66
CA PRO A 182 10.67 -13.66 -7.29
C PRO A 182 10.56 -12.56 -6.23
N LEU A 183 10.50 -11.29 -6.65
CA LEU A 183 10.37 -10.12 -5.78
C LEU A 183 8.92 -9.57 -5.69
N VAL A 184 7.99 -10.14 -6.45
CA VAL A 184 6.62 -9.65 -6.58
C VAL A 184 5.65 -10.71 -6.07
N ASP A 185 5.11 -10.49 -4.87
CA ASP A 185 4.18 -11.42 -4.22
C ASP A 185 2.83 -11.56 -4.95
N SER A 186 2.43 -10.52 -5.72
CA SER A 186 1.18 -10.52 -6.49
C SER A 186 1.17 -9.43 -7.57
N ILE A 187 0.30 -9.58 -8.57
CA ILE A 187 0.03 -8.54 -9.58
C ILE A 187 -0.33 -7.19 -8.94
N TRP A 188 -1.12 -7.20 -7.87
CA TRP A 188 -1.51 -5.99 -7.15
C TRP A 188 -0.30 -5.29 -6.52
N ALA A 189 0.59 -6.06 -5.88
CA ALA A 189 1.83 -5.52 -5.34
C ALA A 189 2.70 -4.89 -6.42
N ALA A 190 2.80 -5.52 -7.60
CA ALA A 190 3.49 -4.94 -8.75
C ALA A 190 2.87 -3.62 -9.20
N GLN A 191 1.55 -3.56 -9.35
CA GLN A 191 0.85 -2.32 -9.74
C GLN A 191 1.14 -1.18 -8.75
N TRP A 192 1.09 -1.45 -7.44
CA TRP A 192 1.38 -0.44 -6.42
C TRP A 192 2.85 0.01 -6.44
N MET A 193 3.79 -0.92 -6.66
CA MET A 193 5.21 -0.58 -6.82
C MET A 193 5.45 0.27 -8.06
N LEU A 194 4.80 -0.03 -9.19
CA LEU A 194 4.86 0.78 -10.41
C LEU A 194 4.24 2.18 -10.19
N ALA A 195 3.12 2.25 -9.47
CA ALA A 195 2.49 3.51 -9.08
C ALA A 195 3.44 4.36 -8.22
N PHE A 196 4.11 3.74 -7.24
CA PHE A 196 5.14 4.41 -6.44
C PHE A 196 6.31 4.89 -7.30
N LEU A 197 6.87 4.04 -8.18
CA LEU A 197 7.95 4.40 -9.10
C LEU A 197 7.55 5.56 -10.03
N PHE A 198 6.30 5.59 -10.49
CA PHE A 198 5.78 6.72 -11.27
C PHE A 198 5.76 8.01 -10.45
N GLY A 199 5.39 7.95 -9.16
CA GLY A 199 5.54 9.06 -8.23
C GLY A 199 6.98 9.58 -8.13
N MET A 200 7.95 8.67 -8.04
CA MET A 200 9.38 9.01 -8.03
C MET A 200 9.81 9.68 -9.34
N PHE A 201 9.38 9.13 -10.48
CA PHE A 201 9.60 9.70 -11.81
C PHE A 201 9.07 11.14 -11.89
N CYS A 202 7.87 11.39 -11.38
CA CYS A 202 7.28 12.72 -11.32
C CYS A 202 8.13 13.68 -10.48
N TYR A 203 8.69 13.25 -9.35
CA TYR A 203 9.55 14.09 -8.53
C TYR A 203 10.87 14.45 -9.23
N ILE A 204 11.51 13.49 -9.90
CA ILE A 204 12.79 13.70 -10.59
C ILE A 204 12.62 14.64 -11.79
N ASN A 205 11.51 14.50 -12.52
CA ASN A 205 11.17 15.31 -13.69
C ASN A 205 10.29 16.53 -13.37
N ARG A 206 10.13 16.89 -12.09
CA ARG A 206 9.21 17.95 -11.61
C ARG A 206 9.39 19.34 -12.25
N LYS A 207 10.55 19.64 -12.86
CA LYS A 207 10.77 20.92 -13.54
C LYS A 207 10.13 20.97 -14.94
N GLU A 208 9.96 19.81 -15.57
CA GLU A 208 9.40 19.68 -16.93
C GLU A 208 7.91 19.37 -16.92
N ILE A 209 7.45 18.69 -15.86
CA ILE A 209 6.05 18.27 -15.75
C ILE A 209 5.19 19.49 -15.40
N ARG A 210 4.39 19.94 -16.37
CA ARG A 210 3.36 20.96 -16.17
C ARG A 210 2.03 20.29 -15.84
N LEU A 211 1.45 20.64 -14.69
CA LEU A 211 0.10 20.24 -14.34
C LEU A 211 -0.89 20.96 -15.25
N SER A 212 -1.61 20.18 -16.06
CA SER A 212 -2.66 20.67 -16.93
C SER A 212 -3.95 19.94 -16.60
N ILE A 213 -4.89 20.67 -15.98
CA ILE A 213 -6.24 20.17 -15.67
C ILE A 213 -6.95 19.67 -16.95
N PRO A 214 -6.87 20.37 -18.11
CA PRO A 214 -7.43 19.85 -19.37
C PRO A 214 -6.87 18.49 -19.80
N VAL A 215 -5.57 18.26 -19.66
CA VAL A 215 -4.94 16.98 -20.01
C VAL A 215 -5.40 15.88 -19.06
N ALA A 216 -5.52 16.17 -17.77
CA ALA A 216 -6.05 15.22 -16.80
C ALA A 216 -7.50 14.83 -17.13
N LEU A 217 -8.35 15.80 -17.47
CA LEU A 217 -9.73 15.55 -17.89
C LEU A 217 -9.82 14.74 -19.19
N LEU A 218 -8.94 15.01 -20.16
CA LEU A 218 -8.87 14.24 -21.42
C LEU A 218 -8.44 12.78 -21.19
N LEU A 219 -7.49 12.55 -20.28
CA LEU A 219 -7.07 11.18 -19.91
C LEU A 219 -8.16 10.42 -19.15
N VAL A 220 -8.94 11.10 -18.30
CA VAL A 220 -10.13 10.50 -17.67
C VAL A 220 -11.23 10.28 -18.71
N GLY A 221 -11.34 11.14 -19.72
CA GLY A 221 -12.27 10.96 -20.84
C GLY A 221 -11.88 9.78 -21.73
N SER A 222 -10.60 9.54 -21.98
CA SER A 222 -10.14 8.47 -22.88
C SER A 222 -10.43 7.06 -22.34
N THR A 223 -10.54 6.89 -21.02
CA THR A 223 -10.95 5.60 -20.42
C THR A 223 -12.39 5.20 -20.75
N TRP A 224 -13.20 6.12 -21.32
CA TRP A 224 -14.56 5.82 -21.81
C TRP A 224 -14.59 5.25 -23.23
N PHE A 225 -13.52 5.43 -24.01
CA PHE A 225 -13.46 5.06 -25.42
C PHE A 225 -12.71 3.74 -25.67
N ILE A 226 -12.12 3.14 -24.64
CA ILE A 226 -11.49 1.81 -24.62
C ILE A 226 -12.36 0.90 -23.76
#